data_AF-A0A970WK88-F1
#
_entry.id   AF-A0A970WK88-F1
#
_cell.length_a   1.000
_cell.length_b   1.000
_cell.length_c   1.000
_cell.angle_alpha   90.00
_cell.angle_beta   90.00
_cell.angle_gamma   90.00
#
_symmetry.space_group_name_H-M   'P 1'
#
loop_
_entity.id
_entity.type
_entity.pdbx_description
1 polymer ?
#
loop_
_entity_poly.entity_id
_entity_poly.type
_entity_poly.pdbx_seq_one_letter_code
_entity_poly.pdbx_strand_id
1 'polypeptide(L)'
;MKVPNLDSLVPTEMSPRLCELQGISWDALSSVDQCSDLATTIGAVWEIAYPSLVRVDMLKINPVVHHLVVFLYSLEAGASAGRAAESKPLDAIWMCRLLTLAQVHDSSAELKITQKQVRDVRERDKAAGDILDLRRRAARWRHLGEGTANAVELLSLANHILGPRGYDYDAIERIVLDCSRHDYPSLGIPIPDDKESLLPIFVECDSLWMISYPHGPRADLLRDEKTPSPAELINQIRCNVTSIASRCGVKEPTYEGLTRLPRTRAIAKRNLDLWAKELGVAVGEFFPPQRATRKTK
;
A
#
# COMPACT_ATOMS: atom_id res chain seq x y z
N MET A 1 -7.68 9.74 -28.36
CA MET A 1 -6.84 9.25 -27.25
C MET A 1 -7.25 7.80 -27.03
N LYS A 2 -6.40 6.82 -27.39
CA LYS A 2 -6.75 5.40 -27.24
C LYS A 2 -6.53 5.03 -25.77
N VAL A 3 -7.58 4.55 -25.09
CA VAL A 3 -7.46 4.00 -23.73
C VAL A 3 -6.54 2.77 -23.82
N PRO A 4 -5.51 2.65 -22.96
CA PRO A 4 -4.65 1.47 -22.95
C PRO A 4 -5.48 0.20 -22.78
N ASN A 5 -4.98 -0.92 -23.31
CA ASN A 5 -5.59 -2.22 -23.08
C ASN A 5 -5.39 -2.65 -21.61
N LEU A 6 -6.29 -2.18 -20.74
CA LEU A 6 -6.32 -2.43 -19.30
C LEU A 6 -6.53 -3.92 -18.97
N ASP A 7 -6.97 -4.73 -19.94
CA ASP A 7 -7.11 -6.19 -19.80
C ASP A 7 -5.76 -6.89 -19.56
N SER A 8 -4.63 -6.21 -19.84
CA SER A 8 -3.28 -6.71 -19.51
C SER A 8 -2.86 -6.45 -18.06
N LEU A 9 -3.59 -5.59 -17.33
CA LEU A 9 -3.32 -5.20 -15.93
C LEU A 9 -4.40 -5.70 -14.96
N VAL A 10 -5.54 -6.15 -15.47
CA VAL A 10 -6.51 -6.94 -14.72
C VAL A 10 -6.13 -8.40 -14.93
N PRO A 11 -5.61 -9.12 -13.92
CA PRO A 11 -5.36 -10.55 -14.08
C PRO A 11 -6.71 -11.23 -14.36
N THR A 12 -6.87 -11.79 -15.56
CA THR A 12 -7.89 -12.80 -15.87
C THR A 12 -7.78 -14.03 -14.95
N GLU A 13 -6.71 -14.11 -14.16
CA GLU A 13 -6.43 -15.09 -13.11
C GLU A 13 -6.86 -14.66 -11.69
N MET A 14 -7.65 -13.58 -11.53
CA MET A 14 -8.06 -13.14 -10.17
C MET A 14 -8.87 -14.19 -9.40
N SER A 15 -9.71 -14.99 -10.07
CA SER A 15 -10.50 -16.04 -9.40
C SER A 15 -9.60 -17.14 -8.80
N PRO A 16 -8.64 -17.72 -9.54
CA PRO A 16 -7.65 -18.64 -8.97
C PRO A 16 -6.81 -18.05 -7.83
N ARG A 17 -6.37 -16.79 -7.90
CA ARG A 17 -5.57 -16.16 -6.82
C ARG A 17 -6.38 -15.77 -5.59
N LEU A 18 -7.67 -15.44 -5.74
CA LEU A 18 -8.62 -15.35 -4.61
C LEU A 18 -8.86 -16.73 -3.98
N CYS A 19 -8.85 -17.81 -4.77
CA CYS A 19 -8.85 -19.18 -4.26
C CYS A 19 -7.50 -19.59 -3.63
N GLU A 20 -6.35 -19.11 -4.11
CA GLU A 20 -5.05 -19.29 -3.45
C GLU A 20 -4.94 -18.47 -2.15
N LEU A 21 -5.63 -17.32 -2.07
CA LEU A 21 -5.88 -16.56 -0.83
C LEU A 21 -6.68 -17.39 0.20
N GLN A 22 -7.54 -18.31 -0.24
CA GLN A 22 -8.15 -19.33 0.64
C GLN A 22 -7.13 -20.40 1.09
N GLY A 23 -6.03 -20.55 0.36
CA GLY A 23 -4.87 -21.39 0.71
C GLY A 23 -3.84 -20.72 1.63
N ILE A 24 -4.05 -19.46 2.04
CA ILE A 24 -3.37 -18.92 3.20
C ILE A 24 -3.87 -19.71 4.41
N SER A 25 -2.94 -20.27 5.18
CA SER A 25 -3.21 -20.95 6.44
C SER A 25 -3.91 -19.96 7.40
N TRP A 26 -5.24 -19.93 7.33
CA TRP A 26 -6.16 -19.28 8.27
C TRP A 26 -6.05 -19.88 9.68
N ASP A 27 -5.22 -20.91 9.85
CA ASP A 27 -4.89 -21.60 11.09
C ASP A 27 -4.32 -20.67 12.19
N ALA A 28 -4.03 -19.41 11.88
CA ALA A 28 -3.65 -18.38 12.84
C ALA A 28 -4.83 -17.68 13.55
N LEU A 29 -6.08 -17.93 13.12
CA LEU A 29 -7.30 -17.37 13.72
C LEU A 29 -7.94 -18.38 14.67
N SER A 30 -8.49 -17.88 15.78
CA SER A 30 -8.84 -18.69 16.96
C SER A 30 -10.00 -19.67 16.83
N SER A 31 -10.74 -19.71 15.72
CA SER A 31 -11.74 -20.76 15.45
C SER A 31 -12.22 -20.76 13.98
N VAL A 32 -12.71 -21.91 13.50
CA VAL A 32 -13.29 -22.09 12.15
C VAL A 32 -14.46 -21.13 11.87
N ASP A 33 -15.28 -20.85 12.87
CA ASP A 33 -16.43 -19.95 12.74
C ASP A 33 -16.00 -18.49 12.56
N GLN A 34 -14.94 -18.05 13.26
CA GLN A 34 -14.37 -16.71 13.09
C GLN A 34 -13.76 -16.52 11.69
N CYS A 35 -13.20 -17.58 11.11
CA CYS A 35 -12.69 -17.55 9.73
C CYS A 35 -13.81 -17.39 8.69
N SER A 36 -14.95 -18.05 8.89
CA SER A 36 -16.10 -17.98 7.98
C SER A 36 -16.75 -16.59 7.97
N ASP A 37 -16.91 -15.98 9.15
CA ASP A 37 -17.49 -14.63 9.27
C ASP A 37 -16.54 -13.56 8.75
N LEU A 38 -15.23 -13.71 8.98
CA LEU A 38 -14.18 -12.86 8.42
C LEU A 38 -14.16 -12.93 6.89
N ALA A 39 -14.16 -14.12 6.31
CA ALA A 39 -14.17 -14.32 4.86
C ALA A 39 -15.43 -13.73 4.21
N THR A 40 -16.59 -13.91 4.84
CA THR A 40 -17.86 -13.34 4.37
C THR A 40 -17.82 -11.81 4.40
N THR A 41 -17.34 -11.22 5.50
CA THR A 41 -17.23 -9.76 5.67
C THR A 41 -16.28 -9.15 4.65
N ILE A 42 -15.08 -9.73 4.50
CA ILE A 42 -14.07 -9.30 3.53
C ILE A 42 -14.58 -9.41 2.09
N GLY A 43 -15.27 -10.51 1.79
CA GLY A 43 -15.86 -10.75 0.47
C GLY A 43 -16.90 -9.70 0.12
N ALA A 44 -17.82 -9.42 1.03
CA ALA A 44 -18.84 -8.39 0.84
C ALA A 44 -18.23 -7.00 0.63
N VAL A 45 -17.25 -6.61 1.46
CA VAL A 45 -16.56 -5.33 1.29
C VAL A 45 -15.84 -5.25 -0.05
N TRP A 46 -15.18 -6.34 -0.49
CA TRP A 46 -14.53 -6.39 -1.80
C TRP A 46 -15.53 -6.18 -2.94
N GLU A 47 -16.65 -6.91 -2.93
CA GLU A 47 -17.69 -6.80 -3.96
C GLU A 47 -18.26 -5.38 -4.06
N ILE A 48 -18.40 -4.70 -2.93
CA ILE A 48 -18.90 -3.33 -2.84
C ILE A 48 -17.85 -2.31 -3.29
N ALA A 49 -16.58 -2.49 -2.92
CA ALA A 49 -15.49 -1.58 -3.29
C ALA A 49 -15.07 -1.74 -4.75
N TYR A 50 -15.10 -2.96 -5.29
CA TYR A 50 -14.55 -3.31 -6.60
C TYR A 50 -15.05 -2.42 -7.75
N PRO A 51 -16.35 -2.11 -7.89
CA PRO A 51 -16.83 -1.19 -8.92
C PRO A 51 -16.14 0.17 -8.92
N SER A 52 -15.83 0.72 -7.74
CA SER A 52 -15.10 1.98 -7.63
C SER A 52 -13.63 1.83 -8.01
N LEU A 53 -13.00 0.69 -7.73
CA LEU A 53 -11.58 0.41 -8.02
C LEU A 53 -11.30 0.15 -9.50
N VAL A 54 -12.27 -0.36 -10.26
CA VAL A 54 -12.12 -0.65 -11.71
C VAL A 54 -12.53 0.51 -12.62
N ARG A 55 -12.91 1.67 -12.06
CA ARG A 55 -13.23 2.84 -12.89
C ARG A 55 -12.01 3.26 -13.72
N VAL A 56 -12.25 3.71 -14.95
CA VAL A 56 -11.18 4.03 -15.92
C VAL A 56 -10.24 5.13 -15.42
N ASP A 57 -10.76 6.09 -14.67
CA ASP A 57 -9.97 7.12 -14.00
C ASP A 57 -9.12 6.55 -12.86
N MET A 58 -9.68 5.69 -12.01
CA MET A 58 -8.93 4.98 -10.96
C MET A 58 -7.79 4.16 -11.53
N LEU A 59 -8.03 3.38 -12.58
CA LEU A 59 -7.02 2.52 -13.19
C LEU A 59 -5.81 3.28 -13.77
N LYS A 60 -5.97 4.58 -14.08
CA LYS A 60 -4.85 5.45 -14.47
C LYS A 60 -4.01 5.90 -13.29
N ILE A 61 -4.60 5.94 -12.10
CA ILE A 61 -3.94 6.38 -10.87
C ILE A 61 -3.35 5.17 -10.16
N ASN A 62 -4.18 4.21 -9.76
CA ASN A 62 -3.80 3.02 -9.02
C ASN A 62 -4.43 1.77 -9.68
N PRO A 63 -3.61 0.75 -10.03
CA PRO A 63 -4.17 -0.49 -10.53
C PRO A 63 -4.85 -1.26 -9.40
N VAL A 64 -5.91 -2.01 -9.70
CA VAL A 64 -6.66 -2.83 -8.71
C VAL A 64 -5.74 -3.76 -7.92
N VAL A 65 -4.68 -4.26 -8.55
CA VAL A 65 -3.69 -5.14 -7.90
C VAL A 65 -2.95 -4.47 -6.72
N HIS A 66 -2.92 -3.14 -6.63
CA HIS A 66 -2.42 -2.41 -5.44
C HIS A 66 -3.19 -2.87 -4.20
N HIS A 67 -4.51 -2.74 -4.21
CA HIS A 67 -5.36 -3.10 -3.08
C HIS A 67 -5.20 -4.57 -2.67
N LEU A 68 -5.07 -5.47 -3.64
CA LEU A 68 -4.84 -6.89 -3.39
C LEU A 68 -3.48 -7.17 -2.75
N VAL A 69 -2.42 -6.51 -3.22
CA VAL A 69 -1.09 -6.68 -2.65
C VAL A 69 -1.01 -6.11 -1.24
N VAL A 70 -1.60 -4.94 -1.00
CA VAL A 70 -1.65 -4.33 0.34
C VAL A 70 -2.48 -5.20 1.28
N PHE A 71 -3.59 -5.77 0.81
CA PHE A 71 -4.37 -6.75 1.56
C PHE A 71 -3.52 -7.97 1.95
N LEU A 72 -2.80 -8.58 1.00
CA LEU A 72 -1.95 -9.75 1.24
C LEU A 72 -0.83 -9.45 2.25
N TYR A 73 -0.17 -8.32 2.10
CA TYR A 73 0.89 -7.90 3.03
C TYR A 73 0.36 -7.60 4.41
N SER A 74 -0.83 -7.00 4.48
CA SER A 74 -1.51 -6.71 5.74
C SER A 74 -1.92 -8.01 6.45
N LEU A 75 -2.40 -9.01 5.71
CA LEU A 75 -2.70 -10.33 6.24
C LEU A 75 -1.44 -11.04 6.77
N GLU A 76 -0.35 -11.05 6.00
CA GLU A 76 0.91 -11.67 6.41
C GLU A 76 1.53 -10.97 7.64
N ALA A 77 1.54 -9.65 7.63
CA ALA A 77 2.03 -8.84 8.75
C ALA A 77 1.14 -9.01 9.99
N GLY A 78 -0.18 -9.02 9.80
CA GLY A 78 -1.19 -9.27 10.81
C GLY A 78 -1.00 -10.65 11.43
N ALA A 79 -1.05 -11.73 10.65
CA ALA A 79 -0.91 -13.12 11.11
C ALA A 79 0.39 -13.39 11.87
N SER A 80 1.49 -12.71 11.51
CA SER A 80 2.76 -12.80 12.23
C SER A 80 2.75 -12.08 13.58
N ALA A 81 1.87 -11.09 13.78
CA ALA A 81 1.68 -10.38 15.04
C ALA A 81 1.11 -11.27 16.15
N GLY A 82 0.09 -12.06 15.81
CA GLY A 82 -0.62 -12.92 16.76
C GLY A 82 0.19 -14.12 17.23
N ARG A 83 1.25 -14.50 16.50
CA ARG A 83 2.17 -15.57 16.90
C ARG A 83 3.33 -15.07 17.78
N ALA A 84 3.74 -13.81 17.64
CA ALA A 84 4.85 -13.22 18.39
C ALA A 84 4.45 -12.67 19.77
N ALA A 85 3.16 -12.33 19.94
CA ALA A 85 2.60 -12.07 21.27
C ALA A 85 2.06 -13.39 21.82
N GLU A 86 2.85 -14.10 22.63
CA GLU A 86 2.53 -15.39 23.29
C GLU A 86 1.26 -15.40 24.17
N SER A 87 0.35 -14.43 24.05
CA SER A 87 -0.74 -14.24 24.99
C SER A 87 -2.14 -14.14 24.41
N LYS A 88 -2.38 -13.88 23.10
CA LYS A 88 -3.73 -13.94 22.52
C LYS A 88 -3.73 -14.24 21.02
N PRO A 89 -4.66 -15.08 20.52
CA PRO A 89 -4.95 -15.15 19.08
C PRO A 89 -5.28 -13.75 18.55
N LEU A 90 -4.99 -13.50 17.27
CA LEU A 90 -5.41 -12.25 16.63
C LEU A 90 -6.90 -12.09 16.80
N ASP A 91 -7.29 -10.96 17.37
CA ASP A 91 -8.68 -10.55 17.39
C ASP A 91 -9.20 -10.51 15.95
N ALA A 92 -10.18 -11.36 15.64
CA ALA A 92 -10.75 -11.47 14.30
C ALA A 92 -11.28 -10.12 13.83
N ILE A 93 -11.77 -9.28 14.74
CA ILE A 93 -12.25 -7.92 14.45
C ILE A 93 -11.08 -7.02 14.04
N TRP A 94 -9.95 -7.14 14.72
CA TRP A 94 -8.73 -6.40 14.39
C TRP A 94 -8.23 -6.77 12.98
N MET A 95 -8.23 -8.06 12.63
CA MET A 95 -7.85 -8.53 11.30
C MET A 95 -8.87 -8.09 10.23
N CYS A 96 -10.18 -8.21 10.50
CA CYS A 96 -11.26 -7.69 9.63
C CYS A 96 -10.98 -6.23 9.25
N ARG A 97 -10.78 -5.37 10.27
CA ARG A 97 -10.56 -3.94 10.09
C ARG A 97 -9.34 -3.63 9.23
N LEU A 98 -8.21 -4.30 9.47
CA LEU A 98 -6.98 -4.09 8.71
C LEU A 98 -7.16 -4.46 7.23
N LEU A 99 -7.82 -5.58 6.97
CA LEU A 99 -8.06 -6.10 5.63
C LEU A 99 -9.07 -5.27 4.87
N THR A 100 -10.11 -4.79 5.55
CA THR A 100 -11.06 -3.84 4.98
C THR A 100 -10.43 -2.49 4.67
N LEU A 101 -9.55 -1.97 5.53
CA LEU A 101 -8.78 -0.75 5.26
C LEU A 101 -7.99 -0.86 3.94
N ALA A 102 -7.35 -2.01 3.68
CA ALA A 102 -6.64 -2.26 2.42
C ALA A 102 -7.54 -2.19 1.18
N GLN A 103 -8.82 -2.50 1.31
CA GLN A 103 -9.77 -2.46 0.20
C GLN A 103 -10.31 -1.05 -0.09
N VAL A 104 -10.30 -0.13 0.89
CA VAL A 104 -11.01 1.16 0.77
C VAL A 104 -10.13 2.42 0.80
N HIS A 105 -8.89 2.35 1.31
CA HIS A 105 -8.01 3.53 1.56
C HIS A 105 -7.73 4.43 0.35
N ASP A 106 -7.58 3.84 -0.85
CA ASP A 106 -7.13 4.53 -2.07
C ASP A 106 -8.24 4.62 -3.13
N SER A 107 -9.49 4.78 -2.71
CA SER A 107 -10.67 4.80 -3.59
C SER A 107 -10.93 6.13 -4.33
N SER A 108 -10.07 7.14 -4.16
CA SER A 108 -10.15 8.45 -4.84
C SER A 108 -9.24 8.51 -6.07
N ALA A 109 -9.76 9.06 -7.17
CA ALA A 109 -9.06 9.18 -8.46
C ALA A 109 -8.20 10.46 -8.57
N GLU A 110 -7.67 10.96 -7.45
CA GLU A 110 -6.90 12.20 -7.45
C GLU A 110 -5.54 12.03 -8.16
N LEU A 111 -5.26 12.92 -9.12
CA LEU A 111 -4.03 12.89 -9.89
C LEU A 111 -2.79 13.09 -9.01
N LYS A 112 -1.88 12.11 -9.06
CA LYS A 112 -0.63 12.14 -8.29
C LYS A 112 0.39 13.10 -8.90
N ILE A 113 0.68 14.20 -8.19
CA ILE A 113 1.87 15.04 -8.44
C ILE A 113 3.05 14.43 -7.66
N THR A 114 4.11 14.04 -8.36
CA THR A 114 5.28 13.39 -7.76
C THR A 114 6.29 14.41 -7.21
N GLN A 115 7.07 14.00 -6.21
CA GLN A 115 8.17 14.83 -5.69
C GLN A 115 9.26 15.08 -6.76
N LYS A 116 9.45 14.12 -7.69
CA LYS A 116 10.34 14.28 -8.85
C LYS A 116 9.88 15.44 -9.72
N GLN A 117 8.60 15.48 -10.12
CA GLN A 117 8.06 16.60 -10.91
C GLN A 117 8.26 17.95 -10.22
N VAL A 118 8.03 18.03 -8.91
CA VAL A 118 8.30 19.26 -8.12
C VAL A 118 9.76 19.66 -8.20
N ARG A 119 10.70 18.72 -7.97
CA ARG A 119 12.14 18.99 -8.03
C ARG A 119 12.57 19.44 -9.44
N ASP A 120 12.16 18.70 -10.46
CA ASP A 120 12.54 18.95 -11.85
C ASP A 120 12.01 20.31 -12.34
N VAL A 121 10.86 20.79 -11.84
CA VAL A 121 10.36 22.15 -12.10
C VAL A 121 11.16 23.18 -11.29
N ARG A 122 11.40 22.94 -9.99
CA ARG A 122 12.11 23.87 -9.11
C ARG A 122 13.55 24.15 -9.56
N GLU A 123 14.23 23.18 -10.18
CA GLU A 123 15.55 23.35 -10.78
C GLU A 123 15.58 24.34 -11.94
N ARG A 124 14.46 24.49 -12.66
CA ARG A 124 14.30 25.42 -13.79
C ARG A 124 13.69 26.75 -13.36
N ASP A 125 12.70 26.71 -12.48
CA ASP A 125 11.98 27.85 -11.94
C ASP A 125 11.55 27.56 -10.49
N LYS A 126 12.20 28.25 -9.54
CA LYS A 126 11.94 28.08 -8.12
C LYS A 126 10.49 28.39 -7.75
N ALA A 127 9.94 29.49 -8.26
CA ALA A 127 8.60 29.96 -7.90
C ALA A 127 7.53 29.00 -8.45
N ALA A 128 7.67 28.55 -9.70
CA ALA A 128 6.79 27.54 -10.28
C ALA A 128 6.87 26.20 -9.52
N GLY A 129 8.07 25.79 -9.10
CA GLY A 129 8.27 24.58 -8.30
C GLY A 129 7.59 24.66 -6.93
N ASP A 130 7.64 25.82 -6.27
CA ASP A 130 6.97 26.06 -4.99
C ASP A 130 5.44 26.04 -5.12
N ILE A 131 4.90 26.63 -6.18
CA ILE A 131 3.46 26.54 -6.50
C ILE A 131 3.04 25.08 -6.76
N LEU A 132 3.87 24.32 -7.47
CA LEU A 132 3.59 22.90 -7.75
C LEU A 132 3.63 22.05 -6.48
N ASP A 133 4.53 22.32 -5.52
CA ASP A 133 4.53 21.64 -4.22
C ASP A 133 3.28 21.95 -3.40
N LEU A 134 2.79 23.20 -3.43
CA LEU A 134 1.52 23.55 -2.79
C LEU A 134 0.35 22.77 -3.40
N ARG A 135 0.28 22.69 -4.73
CA ARG A 135 -0.73 21.88 -5.44
C ARG A 135 -0.62 20.40 -5.10
N ARG A 136 0.61 19.86 -5.01
CA ARG A 136 0.85 18.48 -4.59
C ARG A 136 0.29 18.20 -3.21
N ARG A 137 0.57 19.07 -2.23
CA ARG A 137 0.06 18.92 -0.86
C ARG A 137 -1.46 19.03 -0.80
N ALA A 138 -2.04 19.97 -1.54
CA ALA A 138 -3.50 20.11 -1.63
C ALA A 138 -4.17 18.87 -2.25
N ALA A 139 -3.60 18.32 -3.32
CA ALA A 139 -4.06 17.07 -3.92
C ALA A 139 -4.01 15.91 -2.92
N ARG A 140 -2.94 15.80 -2.11
CA ARG A 140 -2.86 14.78 -1.05
C ARG A 140 -3.94 14.93 0.02
N TRP A 141 -4.27 16.14 0.43
CA TRP A 141 -5.40 16.36 1.34
C TRP A 141 -6.74 15.98 0.73
N ARG A 142 -6.97 16.28 -0.56
CA ARG A 142 -8.18 15.84 -1.27
C ARG A 142 -8.28 14.32 -1.35
N HIS A 143 -7.19 13.67 -1.73
CA HIS A 143 -7.10 12.21 -1.76
C HIS A 143 -7.48 11.57 -0.42
N LEU A 144 -6.94 12.07 0.69
CA LEU A 144 -7.30 11.61 2.03
C LEU A 144 -8.78 11.89 2.36
N GLY A 145 -9.29 13.08 2.05
CA GLY A 145 -10.68 13.46 2.32
C GLY A 145 -11.70 12.65 1.53
N GLU A 146 -11.51 12.52 0.21
CA GLU A 146 -12.39 11.74 -0.67
C GLU A 146 -12.30 10.24 -0.38
N GLY A 147 -11.09 9.70 -0.15
CA GLY A 147 -10.92 8.30 0.25
C GLY A 147 -11.64 7.98 1.56
N THR A 148 -11.62 8.93 2.51
CA THR A 148 -12.36 8.82 3.78
C THR A 148 -13.87 8.83 3.56
N ALA A 149 -14.40 9.74 2.73
CA ALA A 149 -15.82 9.81 2.42
C ALA A 149 -16.30 8.53 1.72
N ASN A 150 -15.55 8.04 0.73
CA ASN A 150 -15.86 6.78 0.05
C ASN A 150 -15.81 5.60 1.02
N ALA A 151 -14.83 5.55 1.93
CA ALA A 151 -14.76 4.48 2.94
C ALA A 151 -16.01 4.46 3.82
N VAL A 152 -16.52 5.63 4.25
CA VAL A 152 -17.78 5.72 5.01
C VAL A 152 -18.95 5.13 4.22
N GLU A 153 -19.11 5.50 2.95
CA GLU A 153 -20.20 5.00 2.09
C GLU A 153 -20.12 3.49 1.87
N LEU A 154 -18.92 2.99 1.51
CA LEU A 154 -18.69 1.57 1.24
C LEU A 154 -18.92 0.71 2.49
N LEU A 155 -18.44 1.15 3.66
CA LEU A 155 -18.63 0.45 4.93
C LEU A 155 -20.09 0.48 5.39
N SER A 156 -20.79 1.61 5.19
CA SER A 156 -22.21 1.72 5.51
C SER A 156 -23.04 0.76 4.66
N LEU A 157 -22.74 0.64 3.37
CA LEU A 157 -23.39 -0.31 2.48
C LEU A 157 -23.06 -1.76 2.85
N ALA A 158 -21.80 -2.06 3.17
CA ALA A 158 -21.38 -3.38 3.63
C ALA A 158 -22.14 -3.79 4.90
N ASN A 159 -22.26 -2.89 5.86
CA ASN A 159 -23.02 -3.14 7.08
C ASN A 159 -24.52 -3.31 6.84
N HIS A 160 -25.11 -2.59 5.88
CA HIS A 160 -26.50 -2.78 5.51
C HIS A 160 -26.75 -4.21 4.98
N ILE A 161 -25.82 -4.74 4.18
CA ILE A 161 -25.91 -6.09 3.59
C ILE A 161 -25.61 -7.17 4.63
N LEU A 162 -24.58 -6.97 5.45
CA LEU A 162 -24.14 -7.95 6.47
C LEU A 162 -25.05 -7.99 7.70
N GLY A 163 -25.85 -6.94 7.93
CA GLY A 163 -26.77 -6.85 9.06
C GLY A 163 -26.03 -7.01 10.40
N PRO A 164 -26.50 -7.86 11.33
CA PRO A 164 -25.85 -8.08 12.62
C PRO A 164 -24.42 -8.64 12.56
N ARG A 165 -23.97 -9.11 11.39
CA ARG A 165 -22.59 -9.62 11.18
C ARG A 165 -21.62 -8.54 10.71
N GLY A 166 -22.11 -7.34 10.43
CA GLY A 166 -21.29 -6.20 10.01
C GLY A 166 -20.46 -5.62 11.16
N TYR A 167 -19.75 -4.53 10.86
CA TYR A 167 -18.97 -3.76 11.82
C TYR A 167 -19.87 -3.01 12.81
N ASP A 168 -19.44 -2.90 14.07
CA ASP A 168 -20.00 -1.90 14.97
C ASP A 168 -19.53 -0.48 14.57
N TYR A 169 -20.13 0.53 15.19
CA TYR A 169 -19.83 1.93 14.89
C TYR A 169 -18.36 2.28 15.19
N ASP A 170 -17.81 1.78 16.30
CA ASP A 170 -16.44 2.03 16.71
C ASP A 170 -15.43 1.46 15.71
N ALA A 171 -15.69 0.28 15.14
CA ALA A 171 -14.85 -0.32 14.11
C ALA A 171 -14.89 0.49 12.81
N ILE A 172 -16.07 0.96 12.38
CA ILE A 172 -16.20 1.85 11.20
C ILE A 172 -15.42 3.13 11.46
N GLU A 173 -15.65 3.80 12.59
CA GLU A 173 -14.98 5.05 12.95
C GLU A 173 -13.46 4.89 12.88
N ARG A 174 -12.92 3.80 13.44
CA ARG A 174 -11.48 3.55 13.41
C ARG A 174 -10.94 3.27 12.00
N ILE A 175 -11.66 2.51 11.16
CA ILE A 175 -11.25 2.29 9.76
C ILE A 175 -11.22 3.62 9.00
N VAL A 176 -12.28 4.42 9.14
CA VAL A 176 -12.42 5.73 8.49
C VAL A 176 -11.31 6.68 8.98
N LEU A 177 -10.99 6.64 10.27
CA LEU A 177 -9.92 7.43 10.85
C LEU A 177 -8.55 7.03 10.29
N ASP A 178 -8.27 5.73 10.21
CA ASP A 178 -7.03 5.22 9.63
C ASP A 178 -6.93 5.54 8.12
N CYS A 179 -8.03 5.46 7.36
CA CYS A 179 -8.11 5.92 5.97
C CYS A 179 -7.69 7.39 5.84
N SER A 180 -8.18 8.26 6.72
CA SER A 180 -7.89 9.71 6.67
C SER A 180 -6.43 10.07 6.99
N ARG A 181 -5.63 9.08 7.43
CA ARG A 181 -4.28 9.28 7.98
C ARG A 181 -3.17 8.51 7.26
N HIS A 182 -3.51 7.51 6.45
CA HIS A 182 -2.52 6.58 5.92
C HIS A 182 -1.41 7.25 5.09
N ASP A 183 -1.70 8.31 4.32
CA ASP A 183 -0.71 9.02 3.51
C ASP A 183 -0.07 10.25 4.21
N TYR A 184 -0.23 10.41 5.53
CA TYR A 184 0.44 11.46 6.33
C TYR A 184 1.97 11.55 6.10
N PRO A 185 2.72 10.44 5.95
CA PRO A 185 4.15 10.51 5.68
C PRO A 185 4.47 11.25 4.37
N SER A 186 3.61 11.17 3.35
CA SER A 186 3.77 11.90 2.08
C SER A 186 3.57 13.42 2.23
N LEU A 187 2.96 13.85 3.33
CA LEU A 187 2.81 15.25 3.76
C LEU A 187 3.90 15.69 4.75
N GLY A 188 4.79 14.78 5.17
CA GLY A 188 5.77 15.04 6.23
C GLY A 188 5.16 15.09 7.63
N ILE A 189 3.95 14.53 7.80
CA ILE A 189 3.25 14.44 9.07
C ILE A 189 3.55 13.06 9.67
N PRO A 190 3.93 12.96 10.95
CA PRO A 190 4.16 11.68 11.59
C PRO A 190 2.86 10.88 11.70
N ILE A 191 2.95 9.55 11.56
CA ILE A 191 1.86 8.64 11.91
C ILE A 191 1.62 8.74 13.43
N PRO A 192 0.37 8.96 13.88
CA PRO A 192 0.03 8.94 15.30
C PRO A 192 0.46 7.63 15.97
N ASP A 193 1.11 7.73 17.11
CA ASP A 193 1.51 6.58 17.93
C ASP A 193 0.34 6.19 18.85
N ASP A 194 -0.67 5.56 18.25
CA ASP A 194 -1.81 4.98 18.96
C ASP A 194 -1.62 3.46 19.03
N LYS A 195 -1.55 2.94 20.26
CA LYS A 195 -1.31 1.50 20.54
C LYS A 195 -2.45 0.61 20.02
N GLU A 196 -3.65 1.16 19.82
CA GLU A 196 -4.79 0.43 19.29
C GLU A 196 -5.00 0.64 17.78
N SER A 197 -4.18 1.49 17.15
CA SER A 197 -4.30 1.79 15.73
C SER A 197 -3.60 0.75 14.86
N LEU A 198 -4.27 0.40 13.76
CA LEU A 198 -3.76 -0.48 12.71
C LEU A 198 -2.82 0.25 11.75
N LEU A 199 -2.85 1.58 11.83
CA LEU A 199 -2.23 2.50 10.91
C LEU A 199 -0.73 2.27 10.72
N PRO A 200 0.10 2.02 11.75
CA PRO A 200 1.53 1.80 11.51
C PRO A 200 1.82 0.56 10.67
N ILE A 201 1.03 -0.50 10.84
CA ILE A 201 1.17 -1.75 10.07
C ILE A 201 0.70 -1.51 8.64
N PHE A 202 -0.49 -0.92 8.52
CA PHE A 202 -1.10 -0.62 7.26
C PHE A 202 -0.21 0.29 6.39
N VAL A 203 0.32 1.37 6.95
CA VAL A 203 1.18 2.35 6.25
C VAL A 203 2.47 1.72 5.74
N GLU A 204 3.05 0.78 6.51
CA GLU A 204 4.21 0.02 6.03
C GLU A 204 3.84 -0.92 4.90
N CYS A 205 2.73 -1.68 5.03
CA CYS A 205 2.24 -2.57 3.99
C CYS A 205 1.91 -1.82 2.69
N ASP A 206 1.24 -0.67 2.78
CA ASP A 206 0.97 0.22 1.64
C ASP A 206 2.27 0.78 1.04
N SER A 207 3.22 1.23 1.87
CA SER A 207 4.52 1.72 1.35
C SER A 207 5.31 0.63 0.61
N LEU A 208 5.18 -0.63 1.01
CA LEU A 208 5.84 -1.75 0.34
C LEU A 208 5.32 -2.02 -1.07
N TRP A 209 4.11 -1.55 -1.43
CA TRP A 209 3.59 -1.59 -2.80
C TRP A 209 4.62 -1.08 -3.81
N MET A 210 5.35 -0.02 -3.46
CA MET A 210 6.33 0.63 -4.33
C MET A 210 7.48 -0.31 -4.76
N ILE A 211 7.74 -1.39 -4.03
CA ILE A 211 8.76 -2.40 -4.36
C ILE A 211 8.17 -3.78 -4.61
N SER A 212 6.85 -3.92 -4.64
CA SER A 212 6.17 -5.20 -4.80
C SER A 212 6.48 -5.86 -6.14
N TYR A 213 6.93 -7.11 -6.07
CA TYR A 213 7.13 -7.96 -7.23
C TYR A 213 5.81 -8.63 -7.66
N PRO A 214 5.49 -8.72 -8.97
CA PRO A 214 6.15 -8.08 -10.11
C PRO A 214 5.54 -6.72 -10.48
N HIS A 215 4.66 -6.13 -9.66
CA HIS A 215 3.77 -5.07 -10.11
C HIS A 215 4.20 -3.64 -9.77
N GLY A 216 4.70 -3.37 -8.57
CA GLY A 216 4.86 -2.01 -8.02
C GLY A 216 5.68 -1.06 -8.90
N PRO A 217 6.99 -1.31 -9.08
CA PRO A 217 7.84 -0.50 -9.95
C PRO A 217 7.34 -0.41 -11.40
N ARG A 218 6.74 -1.48 -11.94
CA ARG A 218 6.17 -1.48 -13.29
C ARG A 218 4.95 -0.56 -13.39
N ALA A 219 4.06 -0.59 -12.39
CA ALA A 219 2.90 0.29 -12.34
C ALA A 219 3.30 1.76 -12.28
N ASP A 220 4.36 2.10 -11.55
CA ASP A 220 4.89 3.47 -11.52
C ASP A 220 5.42 3.92 -12.90
N LEU A 221 6.09 3.04 -13.65
CA LEU A 221 6.69 3.36 -14.95
C LEU A 221 5.69 3.30 -16.11
N LEU A 222 4.69 2.42 -16.06
CA LEU A 222 3.67 2.28 -17.11
C LEU A 222 2.74 3.50 -17.21
N ARG A 223 2.73 4.37 -16.20
CA ARG A 223 2.10 5.70 -16.31
C ARG A 223 2.68 6.55 -17.45
N ASP A 224 3.89 6.23 -17.92
CA ASP A 224 4.56 6.89 -19.05
C ASP A 224 4.36 6.15 -20.41
N GLU A 225 3.41 5.21 -20.49
CA GLU A 225 2.96 4.51 -21.70
C GLU A 225 4.04 3.72 -22.47
N LYS A 226 5.09 3.24 -21.78
CA LYS A 226 6.15 2.41 -22.36
C LYS A 226 6.48 1.23 -21.47
N THR A 227 6.79 0.10 -22.09
CA THR A 227 7.37 -1.04 -21.37
C THR A 227 8.72 -0.60 -20.81
N PRO A 228 8.92 -0.62 -19.48
CA PRO A 228 10.17 -0.15 -18.90
C PRO A 228 11.30 -1.12 -19.20
N SER A 229 12.46 -0.57 -19.56
CA SER A 229 13.70 -1.34 -19.68
C SER A 229 14.18 -1.83 -18.29
N PRO A 230 15.03 -2.87 -18.23
CA PRO A 230 15.63 -3.31 -16.97
C PRO A 230 16.35 -2.19 -16.21
N ALA A 231 17.03 -1.29 -16.92
CA ALA A 231 17.74 -0.17 -16.30
C ALA A 231 16.76 0.84 -15.66
N GLU A 232 15.64 1.13 -16.32
CA GLU A 232 14.58 1.98 -15.75
C GLU A 232 13.94 1.34 -14.52
N LEU A 233 13.70 0.03 -14.54
CA LEU A 233 13.19 -0.71 -13.39
C LEU A 233 14.16 -0.65 -12.19
N ILE A 234 15.44 -0.91 -12.40
CA ILE A 234 16.48 -0.81 -11.35
C ILE A 234 16.46 0.60 -10.75
N ASN A 235 16.43 1.63 -11.59
CA ASN A 235 16.42 3.01 -11.13
C ASN A 235 15.14 3.38 -10.38
N GLN A 236 13.98 2.90 -10.84
CA GLN A 236 12.70 3.12 -10.16
C GLN A 236 12.67 2.41 -8.80
N ILE A 237 13.12 1.15 -8.73
CA ILE A 237 13.23 0.42 -7.46
C ILE A 237 14.13 1.19 -6.49
N ARG A 238 15.27 1.71 -6.95
CA ARG A 238 16.18 2.52 -6.12
C ARG A 238 15.53 3.80 -5.60
N CYS A 239 14.75 4.49 -6.44
CA CYS A 239 13.98 5.66 -6.03
C CYS A 239 12.93 5.27 -4.98
N ASN A 240 12.25 4.14 -5.18
CA ASN A 240 11.21 3.64 -4.30
C ASN A 240 11.78 3.20 -2.94
N VAL A 241 12.90 2.48 -2.90
CA VAL A 241 13.66 2.14 -1.68
C VAL A 241 14.03 3.41 -0.89
N THR A 242 14.51 4.45 -1.57
CA THR A 242 14.85 5.73 -0.93
C THR A 242 13.61 6.42 -0.35
N SER A 243 12.49 6.40 -1.09
CA SER A 243 11.22 6.96 -0.64
C SER A 243 10.68 6.24 0.60
N ILE A 244 10.68 4.91 0.59
CA ILE A 244 10.23 4.08 1.71
C ILE A 244 11.10 4.35 2.96
N ALA A 245 12.42 4.33 2.82
CA ALA A 245 13.34 4.62 3.93
C ALA A 245 13.10 6.03 4.52
N SER A 246 12.90 7.03 3.66
CA SER A 246 12.58 8.40 4.08
C SER A 246 11.28 8.48 4.88
N ARG A 247 10.22 7.76 4.47
CA ARG A 247 8.96 7.64 5.23
C ARG A 247 9.17 7.01 6.61
N CYS A 248 10.12 6.10 6.73
CA CYS A 248 10.51 5.52 8.01
C CYS A 248 11.40 6.45 8.86
N GLY A 249 11.89 7.57 8.32
CA GLY A 249 12.81 8.49 8.99
C GLY A 249 14.28 8.10 8.84
N VAL A 250 14.60 7.22 7.89
CA VAL A 250 15.95 6.70 7.65
C VAL A 250 16.60 7.46 6.50
N LYS A 251 17.77 8.07 6.77
CA LYS A 251 18.52 8.88 5.78
C LYS A 251 19.28 8.03 4.76
N GLU A 252 19.85 6.93 5.20
CA GLU A 252 20.63 6.01 4.36
C GLU A 252 19.83 4.71 4.23
N PRO A 253 19.23 4.43 3.07
CA PRO A 253 18.40 3.25 2.90
C PRO A 253 19.22 1.98 3.16
N THR A 254 18.76 1.17 4.11
CA THR A 254 19.23 -0.18 4.39
C THR A 254 18.02 -1.10 4.41
N TYR A 255 18.24 -2.40 4.34
CA TYR A 255 17.15 -3.37 4.44
C TYR A 255 16.33 -3.18 5.72
N GLU A 256 17.02 -3.04 6.84
CA GLU A 256 16.44 -2.85 8.16
C GLU A 256 15.74 -1.49 8.30
N GLY A 257 16.17 -0.51 7.51
CA GLY A 257 15.64 0.85 7.49
C GLY A 257 14.45 1.06 6.56
N LEU A 258 14.08 0.07 5.74
CA LEU A 258 12.90 0.16 4.90
C LEU A 258 11.60 0.06 5.70
N THR A 259 11.60 -0.67 6.82
CA THR A 259 10.41 -0.82 7.65
C THR A 259 10.78 -0.87 9.13
N ARG A 260 9.92 -0.33 9.99
CA ARG A 260 10.13 -0.33 11.44
C ARG A 260 9.72 -1.67 12.04
N LEU A 261 8.72 -2.32 11.47
CA LEU A 261 8.21 -3.60 11.97
C LEU A 261 9.04 -4.77 11.42
N PRO A 262 9.59 -5.66 12.27
CA PRO A 262 10.39 -6.81 11.80
C PRO A 262 9.67 -7.68 10.75
N ARG A 263 8.35 -7.83 10.87
CA ARG A 263 7.49 -8.61 9.98
C ARG A 263 7.41 -8.07 8.55
N THR A 264 7.30 -6.77 8.38
CA THR A 264 7.26 -6.12 7.06
C THR A 264 8.64 -6.13 6.40
N ARG A 265 9.73 -6.27 7.17
CA ARG A 265 11.09 -6.45 6.63
C ARG A 265 11.22 -7.74 5.82
N ALA A 266 10.60 -8.83 6.29
CA ALA A 266 10.62 -10.11 5.57
C ALA A 266 9.94 -9.98 4.20
N ILE A 267 8.80 -9.27 4.15
CA ILE A 267 8.08 -8.96 2.91
C ILE A 267 8.96 -8.09 2.00
N ALA A 268 9.56 -7.01 2.52
CA ALA A 268 10.45 -6.14 1.76
C ALA A 268 11.62 -6.92 1.15
N LYS A 269 12.27 -7.77 1.95
CA LYS A 269 13.38 -8.62 1.53
C LYS A 269 12.98 -9.57 0.42
N ARG A 270 11.87 -10.31 0.60
CA ARG A 270 11.37 -11.24 -0.42
C ARG A 270 11.13 -10.54 -1.76
N ASN A 271 10.52 -9.36 -1.76
CA ASN A 271 10.24 -8.62 -2.98
C ASN A 271 11.52 -8.12 -3.68
N LEU A 272 12.48 -7.59 -2.93
CA LEU A 272 13.75 -7.14 -3.49
C LEU A 272 14.60 -8.31 -4.01
N ASP A 273 14.60 -9.45 -3.33
CA ASP A 273 15.26 -10.67 -3.81
C ASP A 273 14.66 -11.17 -5.14
N LEU A 274 13.33 -11.14 -5.27
CA LEU A 274 12.63 -11.52 -6.51
C LEU A 274 12.96 -10.57 -7.67
N TRP A 275 12.97 -9.26 -7.42
CA TRP A 275 13.40 -8.27 -8.42
C TRP A 275 14.87 -8.47 -8.84
N ALA A 276 15.77 -8.69 -7.89
CA ALA A 276 17.18 -8.93 -8.16
C ALA A 276 17.38 -10.18 -9.05
N LYS A 277 16.64 -11.25 -8.75
CA LYS A 277 16.63 -12.48 -9.56
C LYS A 277 16.13 -12.23 -10.98
N GLU A 278 15.01 -11.53 -11.15
CA GLU A 278 14.46 -11.22 -12.48
C GLU A 278 15.41 -10.36 -13.32
N LEU A 279 16.01 -9.35 -12.69
CA LEU A 279 16.84 -8.34 -13.38
C LEU A 279 18.30 -8.78 -13.54
N GLY A 280 18.70 -9.92 -12.96
CA GLY A 280 20.06 -10.44 -13.05
C GLY A 280 21.09 -9.56 -12.32
N VAL A 281 20.69 -8.93 -11.22
CA VAL A 281 21.52 -8.00 -10.43
C VAL A 281 21.61 -8.44 -8.97
N ALA A 282 22.63 -7.94 -8.26
CA ALA A 282 22.67 -8.07 -6.80
C ALA A 282 21.64 -7.13 -6.17
N VAL A 283 21.01 -7.55 -5.06
CA VAL A 283 20.04 -6.69 -4.36
C VAL A 283 20.64 -5.35 -3.90
N GLY A 284 21.95 -5.34 -3.59
CA GLY A 284 22.68 -4.12 -3.24
C GLY A 284 22.56 -3.01 -4.29
N GLU A 285 22.31 -3.34 -5.55
CA GLU A 285 22.14 -2.38 -6.65
C GLU A 285 20.86 -1.51 -6.50
N PHE A 286 19.88 -1.97 -5.73
CA PHE A 286 18.66 -1.21 -5.43
C PHE A 286 18.86 -0.17 -4.33
N PHE A 287 19.99 -0.19 -3.63
CA PHE A 287 20.30 0.82 -2.62
C PHE A 287 21.18 1.91 -3.24
N PRO A 288 21.02 3.18 -2.83
CA PRO A 288 21.94 4.22 -3.26
C PRO A 288 23.38 3.86 -2.86
N PRO A 289 24.38 4.15 -3.70
CA PRO A 289 25.77 3.92 -3.33
C PRO A 289 26.06 4.71 -2.05
N GLN A 290 26.57 4.01 -1.02
CA GLN A 290 26.99 4.66 0.22
C GLN A 290 28.07 5.68 -0.13
N ARG A 291 27.88 6.95 0.24
CA ARG A 291 28.94 7.95 0.08
C ARG A 291 30.13 7.46 0.88
N ALA A 292 31.23 7.16 0.20
CA ALA A 292 32.49 6.86 0.87
C ALA A 292 32.76 8.00 1.86
N THR A 293 32.69 7.70 3.15
CA THR A 293 33.07 8.65 4.19
C THR A 293 34.52 9.01 3.91
N ARG A 294 34.76 10.25 3.45
CA ARG A 294 36.11 10.80 3.35
C ARG A 294 36.68 10.68 4.75
N LYS A 295 37.55 9.70 4.98
CA LYS A 295 38.44 9.68 6.13
C LYS A 295 39.30 10.94 5.99
N THR A 296 38.91 12.00 6.70
CA THR A 296 39.80 13.12 6.99
C THR A 296 40.98 12.51 7.72
N LYS A 297 42.14 12.50 7.05
CA LYS A 297 43.44 12.23 7.67
C LYS A 297 43.79 13.38 8.60
#